data_AF-A0A5J6RIN2-F1
#
_entry.id   AF-A0A5J6RIN2-F1
#
_cell.length_a   1.000
_cell.length_b   1.000
_cell.length_c   1.000
_cell.angle_alpha   90.00
_cell.angle_beta   90.00
_cell.angle_gamma   90.00
#
_symmetry.space_group_name_H-M   'P 1'
#
loop_
_entity.id
_entity.type
_entity.pdbx_description
1 polymer ?
#
loop_
_entity_poly.entity_id
_entity_poly.type
_entity_poly.pdbx_seq_one_letter_code
_entity_poly.pdbx_strand_id
1 'polypeptide(L)' 'MEKNNEETLNFEEKIVKAKEILEKLTKNDITLSDSLKLYNEGLKELEVAQKLLEEAKLVFTTQNKS' A
#
# COMPACT_ATOMS: atom_id res chain seq x y z
N MET A 1 14.20 15.33 14.75
CA MET A 1 13.87 15.25 13.32
C MET A 1 13.70 13.77 12.98
N GLU A 2 12.57 13.14 13.29
CA GLU A 2 12.44 11.66 13.10
C GLU A 2 11.09 11.17 12.58
N LYS A 3 10.08 12.03 12.41
CA LYS A 3 8.73 11.57 11.98
C LYS A 3 8.62 11.14 10.51
N ASN A 4 9.51 11.59 9.63
CA ASN A 4 9.36 11.37 8.18
C ASN A 4 9.74 9.94 7.72
N ASN A 5 10.52 9.20 8.53
CA ASN A 5 10.99 7.86 8.15
C ASN A 5 9.95 6.77 8.40
N GLU A 6 9.12 6.89 9.44
CA GLU A 6 8.12 5.87 9.76
C GLU A 6 6.98 5.83 8.73
N GLU A 7 6.55 6.99 8.22
CA GLU A 7 5.48 7.07 7.22
C GLU A 7 5.92 6.53 5.84
N THR A 8 7.18 6.80 5.45
CA THR A 8 7.76 6.26 4.21
C THR A 8 7.99 4.76 4.30
N LEU A 9 8.50 4.27 5.44
CA LEU A 9 8.61 2.83 5.71
C LEU A 9 7.24 2.14 5.66
N ASN A 10 6.20 2.74 6.24
CA ASN A 10 4.84 2.19 6.20
C ASN A 10 4.30 2.12 4.76
N PHE A 11 4.48 3.16 3.94
CA PHE A 11 4.08 3.12 2.52
C PHE A 11 4.79 2.00 1.74
N GLU A 12 6.11 1.89 1.88
CA GLU A 12 6.88 0.84 1.19
C GLU A 12 6.46 -0.56 1.64
N GLU A 13 6.23 -0.76 2.94
CA GLU A 13 5.70 -2.02 3.48
C GLU A 13 4.34 -2.39 2.89
N LYS A 14 3.43 -1.42 2.72
CA LYS A 14 2.12 -1.64 2.07
C LYS A 14 2.26 -2.10 0.62
N ILE A 15 3.18 -1.49 -0.13
CA ILE A 15 3.45 -1.86 -1.52
C ILE A 15 4.08 -3.25 -1.61
N VAL A 16 5.01 -3.59 -0.71
CA VAL A 16 5.64 -4.92 -0.66
C VAL A 16 4.58 -5.99 -0.36
N LYS A 17 3.73 -5.77 0.65
CA LYS A 17 2.63 -6.70 0.98
C LYS A 17 1.67 -6.91 -0.19
N ALA A 18 1.28 -5.84 -0.88
CA ALA A 18 0.42 -5.95 -2.06
C ALA A 18 1.08 -6.79 -3.19
N LYS A 19 2.39 -6.64 -3.40
CA LYS A 19 3.15 -7.46 -4.36
C LYS A 19 3.20 -8.93 -3.96
N GLU A 20 3.49 -9.22 -2.69
CA GLU A 20 3.50 -10.60 -2.19
C GLU A 20 2.13 -11.29 -2.33
N ILE A 21 1.04 -10.55 -2.10
CA ILE A 21 -0.33 -11.04 -2.30
C ILE A 21 -0.56 -11.38 -3.78
N LEU A 22 -0.11 -10.52 -4.70
CA LEU A 22 -0.22 -10.76 -6.15
C LEU A 22 0.60 -11.99 -6.59
N GLU A 23 1.79 -12.18 -6.03
CA GLU A 23 2.61 -13.37 -6.25
C GLU A 23 1.96 -14.65 -5.70
N LYS A 24 1.25 -14.56 -4.57
CA LYS A 24 0.48 -15.70 -4.04
C LYS A 24 -0.72 -16.04 -4.93
N LEU A 25 -1.41 -15.04 -5.47
CA LEU A 25 -2.53 -15.24 -6.39
C LEU A 25 -2.12 -15.87 -7.73
N THR A 26 -0.86 -15.67 -8.15
CA THR A 26 -0.32 -16.26 -9.39
C THR A 26 0.18 -17.70 -9.20
N LYS A 27 0.39 -18.15 -7.96
CA LYS A 27 0.64 -19.56 -7.66
C LYS A 27 -0.70 -20.30 -7.70
N ASN A 28 -0.88 -21.18 -8.68
CA ASN A 28 -2.09 -22.01 -8.91
C ASN A 28 -2.41 -23.03 -7.78
N ASP A 29 -1.85 -22.85 -6.59
CA ASP A 29 -2.00 -23.74 -5.42
C ASP A 29 -2.82 -23.05 -4.32
N ILE A 30 -3.91 -22.40 -4.73
CA ILE A 30 -4.80 -21.63 -3.84
C ILE A 30 -6.26 -21.91 -4.17
N THR A 31 -7.08 -22.05 -3.12
CA THR A 31 -8.53 -22.22 -3.28
C THR A 31 -9.18 -20.92 -3.76
N LEU A 32 -10.28 -21.01 -4.50
CA LEU A 32 -11.03 -19.83 -4.96
C LEU A 32 -11.47 -18.91 -3.80
N SER A 33 -11.79 -19.50 -2.64
CA SER A 33 -12.17 -18.71 -1.46
C SER A 33 -11.00 -17.89 -0.94
N ASP A 34 -9.82 -18.49 -0.87
CA ASP A 34 -8.63 -17.81 -0.37
C ASP A 34 -8.08 -16.82 -1.39
N SER A 35 -8.23 -17.08 -2.70
CA SER A 35 -7.88 -16.10 -3.73
C SER A 35 -8.74 -14.83 -3.64
N LEU A 36 -10.03 -14.95 -3.31
CA LEU A 36 -10.90 -13.80 -3.09
C LEU A 36 -10.52 -13.02 -1.83
N LYS A 37 -10.13 -13.70 -0.74
CA LYS A 37 -9.65 -13.03 0.48
C LYS A 37 -8.36 -12.27 0.22
N LEU A 38 -7.38 -12.92 -0.38
CA LEU A 38 -6.10 -12.31 -0.75
C LEU A 38 -6.28 -11.13 -1.69
N TYR A 39 -7.14 -11.26 -2.70
CA TYR A 39 -7.44 -10.15 -3.61
C TYR A 39 -8.00 -8.92 -2.87
N ASN A 40 -8.99 -9.13 -1.98
CA ASN A 40 -9.54 -8.03 -1.18
C ASN A 40 -8.50 -7.41 -0.23
N GLU A 41 -7.62 -8.24 0.34
CA GLU A 41 -6.54 -7.77 1.21
C GLU A 41 -5.52 -6.93 0.44
N GLY A 42 -5.12 -7.39 -0.75
CA GLY A 42 -4.23 -6.64 -1.64
C GLY A 42 -4.81 -5.30 -2.08
N LEU A 43 -6.10 -5.26 -2.42
CA LEU A 43 -6.81 -4.01 -2.73
C LEU A 43 -6.78 -3.03 -1.56
N LYS A 44 -6.99 -3.51 -0.34
CA LYS A 44 -6.98 -2.67 0.86
C LYS A 44 -5.60 -2.09 1.14
N GLU A 45 -4.54 -2.89 1.00
CA GLU A 45 -3.16 -2.41 1.18
C GLU A 45 -2.80 -1.35 0.12
N LEU A 46 -3.23 -1.53 -1.13
CA LEU A 46 -3.06 -0.53 -2.20
C LEU A 46 -3.84 0.76 -1.93
N GLU A 47 -5.07 0.67 -1.43
CA GLU A 47 -5.88 1.85 -1.09
C GLU A 47 -5.23 2.69 0.02
N VAL A 48 -4.68 2.02 1.04
CA VAL A 48 -3.95 2.70 2.12
C VAL A 48 -2.68 3.36 1.59
N ALA A 49 -1.91 2.66 0.76
CA ALA A 49 -0.73 3.24 0.12
C ALA A 49 -1.09 4.48 -0.73
N GLN A 50 -2.19 4.42 -1.47
CA GLN A 50 -2.65 5.54 -2.30
C GLN A 50 -3.04 6.76 -1.44
N LYS A 51 -3.74 6.55 -0.32
CA LYS A 51 -4.07 7.63 0.64
C LYS A 51 -2.82 8.30 1.20
N LEU A 52 -1.82 7.52 1.63
CA LEU A 52 -0.53 8.05 2.11
C LEU A 52 0.16 8.92 1.04
N LEU A 53 0.12 8.50 -0.22
CA LEU A 53 0.69 9.27 -1.33
C LEU A 53 -0.07 10.57 -1.59
N GLU A 54 -1.39 10.54 -1.52
CA GLU A 54 -2.25 11.73 -1.69
C GLU A 54 -2.02 12.74 -0.57
N GLU A 55 -1.94 12.28 0.68
CA GLU A 55 -1.62 13.11 1.84
C GLU A 55 -0.24 13.77 1.70
N ALA A 56 0.78 13.01 1.32
CA ALA A 56 2.12 13.54 1.08
C ALA A 56 2.14 14.62 -0.02
N LYS A 57 1.40 14.41 -1.12
CA LYS A 57 1.24 15.40 -2.21
C LYS A 57 0.51 16.66 -1.72
N LEU A 58 -0.53 16.52 -0.91
CA LEU A 58 -1.28 17.65 -0.36
C LEU A 58 -0.39 18.53 0.55
N VAL A 59 0.40 17.91 1.42
CA VAL A 59 1.37 18.61 2.29
C VAL A 59 2.41 19.35 1.45
N PHE A 60 2.96 18.70 0.41
CA PHE A 60 3.94 19.34 -0.47
C PHE A 60 3.37 20.57 -1.20
N THR A 61 2.15 20.48 -1.73
CA THR A 61 1.51 21.58 -2.47
C THR A 61 1.09 22.75 -1.57
N THR A 62 0.78 22.51 -0.30
CA THR A 62 0.47 23.58 0.67
C THR A 62 1.73 24.30 1.14
N GLN A 63 2.85 23.60 1.32
CA GLN A 63 4.12 24.22 1.71
C GLN A 63 4.78 25.04 0.60
N ASN A 64 4.58 24.69 -0.69
CA ASN A 64 5.13 25.46 -1.82
C ASN A 64 4.32 26.71 -2.19
N LYS A 65 3.15 26.93 -1.57
CA LYS A 65 2.28 28.10 -1.82
C LYS A 65 2.38 29.19 -0.75
N SER A 66 3.28 29.05 0.23
CA SER A 66 3.50 30.02 1.32
C SER A 66 4.75 30.88 1.07
#